data_AF-A0A354BGB5-F1
#
_entry.id   AF-A0A354BGB5-F1
#
_cell.length_a   1.000
_cell.length_b   1.000
_cell.length_c   1.000
_cell.angle_alpha   90.00
_cell.angle_beta   90.00
_cell.angle_gamma   90.00
#
_symmetry.space_group_name_H-M   'P 1'
#
loop_
_entity.id
_entity.type
_entity.pdbx_description
1 polymer ?
#
loop_
_entity_poly.entity_id
_entity_poly.type
_entity_poly.pdbx_seq_one_letter_code
_entity_poly.pdbx_strand_id
1 'polypeptide(L)'
;MSGVECRVQEKTMLEHVTITKGTCFALFAYDIGLAINLTEAEQRIIEGTARSHLRHKTRAPQYFEYRPAPLRLVQEGSVFSISHYQASPTVEVMVYDFGAVTITYRFPINGPFHQLLELSESLYENEPLLTESRIRVERLVQALGHAIERPAIAPEVEDYIMFSIEASVPEKASPLWTSHEADLAQILRAE
;
A
#
# COMPACT_ATOMS: atom_id res chain seq x y z
N MET A 1 -44.13 -5.90 2.46
CA MET A 1 -43.59 -7.23 2.11
C MET A 1 -42.53 -7.21 0.99
N SER A 2 -42.33 -6.10 0.26
CA SER A 2 -41.34 -5.99 -0.83
C SER A 2 -39.88 -5.70 -0.41
N GLY A 3 -39.65 -5.23 0.82
CA GLY A 3 -38.31 -4.80 1.26
C GLY A 3 -37.38 -5.93 1.75
N VAL A 4 -37.92 -7.12 2.04
CA VAL A 4 -37.12 -8.27 2.52
C VAL A 4 -36.60 -9.10 1.34
N GLU A 5 -37.41 -9.32 0.30
CA GLU A 5 -37.00 -10.05 -0.91
C GLU A 5 -35.93 -9.31 -1.73
N CYS A 6 -36.01 -7.98 -1.84
CA CYS A 6 -34.99 -7.18 -2.53
C CYS A 6 -33.63 -7.25 -1.82
N ARG A 7 -33.62 -7.18 -0.48
CA ARG A 7 -32.42 -7.31 0.35
C ARG A 7 -31.79 -8.70 0.28
N VAL A 8 -32.62 -9.74 0.16
CA VAL A 8 -32.13 -11.13 0.02
C VAL A 8 -31.50 -11.34 -1.35
N GLN A 9 -32.09 -10.81 -2.44
CA GLN A 9 -31.51 -10.89 -3.78
C GLN A 9 -30.22 -10.05 -3.94
N GLU A 10 -30.10 -8.91 -3.26
CA GLU A 10 -28.89 -8.07 -3.26
C GLU A 10 -27.73 -8.74 -2.50
N LYS A 11 -27.99 -9.36 -1.34
CA LYS A 11 -26.97 -10.10 -0.56
C LYS A 11 -26.36 -11.26 -1.36
N THR A 12 -27.15 -11.88 -2.24
CA THR A 12 -26.71 -12.95 -3.14
C THR A 12 -25.82 -12.44 -4.29
N MET A 13 -25.78 -11.15 -4.62
CA MET A 13 -25.09 -10.65 -5.82
C MET A 13 -23.59 -10.37 -5.63
N LEU A 14 -23.12 -10.07 -4.41
CA LEU A 14 -21.68 -9.96 -4.12
C LEU A 14 -20.97 -11.32 -4.04
N GLU A 15 -21.71 -12.37 -3.65
CA GLU A 15 -21.23 -13.77 -3.74
C GLU A 15 -20.81 -14.15 -5.17
N HIS A 16 -21.35 -13.46 -6.18
CA HIS A 16 -21.08 -13.72 -7.58
C HIS A 16 -20.10 -12.74 -8.24
N VAL A 17 -19.64 -11.69 -7.54
CA VAL A 17 -18.61 -10.79 -8.09
C VAL A 17 -17.25 -11.44 -7.87
N THR A 18 -16.59 -11.78 -8.96
CA THR A 18 -15.23 -12.30 -8.96
C THR A 18 -14.28 -11.23 -9.51
N ILE A 19 -13.34 -10.79 -8.70
CA ILE A 19 -12.24 -9.91 -9.11
C ILE A 19 -11.31 -10.74 -9.99
N THR A 20 -11.16 -10.35 -11.26
CA THR A 20 -10.24 -11.02 -12.18
C THR A 20 -8.87 -10.35 -12.19
N LYS A 21 -8.83 -9.06 -11.84
CA LYS A 21 -7.60 -8.28 -11.69
C LYS A 21 -7.78 -7.17 -10.67
N GLY A 22 -6.92 -7.14 -9.67
CA GLY A 22 -6.80 -6.01 -8.77
C GLY A 22 -5.53 -6.07 -7.95
N THR A 23 -5.31 -5.04 -7.15
CA THR A 23 -4.20 -4.95 -6.21
C THR A 23 -4.70 -4.41 -4.87
N CYS A 24 -4.33 -5.07 -3.78
CA CYS A 24 -4.39 -4.51 -2.44
C CYS A 24 -3.04 -3.90 -2.07
N PHE A 25 -3.04 -2.67 -1.56
CA PHE A 25 -1.85 -1.96 -1.10
C PHE A 25 -1.91 -1.84 0.41
N ALA A 26 -0.90 -2.37 1.11
CA ALA A 26 -0.66 -2.06 2.51
C ALA A 26 0.46 -1.02 2.56
N LEU A 27 0.15 0.18 3.04
CA LEU A 27 1.03 1.34 3.04
C LEU A 27 1.28 1.80 4.47
N PHE A 28 2.54 2.06 4.80
CA PHE A 28 2.96 2.64 6.07
C PHE A 28 3.66 3.96 5.81
N ALA A 29 3.19 5.05 6.42
CA ALA A 29 3.76 6.38 6.33
C ALA A 29 4.51 6.72 7.63
N TYR A 30 5.76 7.15 7.46
CA TYR A 30 6.66 7.52 8.54
C TYR A 30 7.10 8.96 8.39
N ASP A 31 7.15 9.68 9.51
CA ASP A 31 7.94 10.90 9.66
C ASP A 31 9.35 10.51 10.12
N ILE A 32 10.37 10.96 9.37
CA ILE A 32 11.77 10.62 9.61
C ILE A 32 12.67 11.84 9.88
N GLY A 33 12.12 13.05 9.90
CA GLY A 33 12.88 14.29 10.12
C GLY A 33 12.17 15.53 9.60
N LEU A 34 12.79 16.70 9.77
CA LEU A 34 12.17 17.97 9.41
C LEU A 34 12.06 18.18 7.89
N ALA A 35 13.10 17.79 7.16
CA ALA A 35 13.18 17.93 5.71
C ALA A 35 14.21 16.94 5.14
N ILE A 36 14.12 16.67 3.84
CA ILE A 36 15.04 15.80 3.11
C ILE A 36 15.50 16.50 1.84
N ASN A 37 16.81 16.67 1.70
CA ASN A 37 17.41 17.09 0.45
C ASN A 37 17.35 15.92 -0.55
N LEU A 38 16.34 15.90 -1.41
CA LEU A 38 16.11 14.79 -2.35
C LEU A 38 17.25 14.57 -3.34
N THR A 39 17.98 15.63 -3.73
CA THR A 39 19.14 15.50 -4.62
C THR A 39 20.31 14.81 -3.92
N GLU A 40 20.61 15.21 -2.68
CA GLU A 40 21.65 14.53 -1.89
C GLU A 40 21.24 13.09 -1.54
N ALA A 41 19.96 12.88 -1.22
CA ALA A 41 19.40 11.55 -0.95
C ALA A 41 19.57 10.61 -2.14
N GLU A 42 19.22 11.05 -3.35
CA GLU A 42 19.39 10.28 -4.58
C GLU A 42 20.87 9.93 -4.82
N GLN A 43 21.77 10.91 -4.67
CA GLN A 43 23.21 10.69 -4.84
C GLN A 43 23.75 9.64 -3.87
N ARG A 44 23.41 9.75 -2.58
CA ARG A 44 23.84 8.80 -1.54
C ARG A 44 23.32 7.39 -1.79
N ILE A 45 22.07 7.26 -2.26
CA ILE A 45 21.51 5.97 -2.61
C ILE A 45 22.32 5.35 -3.75
N ILE A 46 22.56 6.09 -4.85
CA ILE A 46 23.33 5.62 -6.00
C ILE A 46 24.74 5.17 -5.58
N GLU A 47 25.44 5.98 -4.78
CA GLU A 47 26.79 5.67 -4.28
C GLU A 47 26.80 4.44 -3.36
N GLY A 48 25.75 4.23 -2.57
CA GLY A 48 25.55 3.05 -1.71
C GLY A 48 25.04 1.81 -2.44
N THR A 49 24.52 1.93 -3.67
CA THR A 49 23.85 0.84 -4.41
C THR A 49 24.82 -0.28 -4.81
N ALA A 50 26.14 -0.06 -4.79
CA ALA A 50 27.13 -1.13 -5.00
C ALA A 50 27.06 -2.25 -3.93
N ARG A 51 26.33 -2.04 -2.82
CA ARG A 51 26.18 -3.00 -1.71
C ARG A 51 24.73 -3.32 -1.33
N SER A 52 23.73 -2.74 -2.00
CA SER A 52 22.31 -2.85 -1.61
C SER A 52 21.40 -3.11 -2.81
N HIS A 53 20.41 -4.00 -2.64
CA HIS A 53 19.41 -4.41 -3.63
C HIS A 53 18.35 -3.31 -3.92
N LEU A 54 18.80 -2.05 -4.05
CA LEU A 54 17.98 -0.89 -4.36
C LEU A 54 17.97 -0.68 -5.88
N ARG A 55 16.83 -0.91 -6.53
CA ARG A 55 16.65 -0.54 -7.94
C ARG A 55 15.88 0.77 -8.02
N HIS A 56 16.55 1.82 -8.50
CA HIS A 56 15.92 3.08 -8.84
C HIS A 56 14.96 2.89 -10.02
N LYS A 57 13.72 3.36 -9.91
CA LYS A 57 12.78 3.46 -11.04
C LYS A 57 12.38 4.92 -11.22
N THR A 58 12.74 5.45 -12.39
CA THR A 58 12.48 6.82 -12.80
C THR A 58 10.97 7.10 -12.88
N ARG A 59 10.56 8.15 -12.15
CA ARG A 59 9.27 8.88 -12.19
C ARG A 59 8.04 8.28 -11.50
N ALA A 60 7.42 9.14 -10.69
CA ALA A 60 6.04 9.04 -10.22
C ALA A 60 5.05 9.33 -11.39
N PRO A 61 3.82 8.80 -11.35
CA PRO A 61 2.76 9.13 -12.30
C PRO A 61 2.48 10.64 -12.36
N GLN A 62 2.15 11.15 -13.55
CA GLN A 62 2.07 12.58 -13.87
C GLN A 62 0.90 13.34 -13.23
N TYR A 63 0.01 12.66 -12.49
CA TYR A 63 -1.28 13.20 -12.05
C TYR A 63 -1.22 14.05 -10.76
N PHE A 64 -0.05 14.15 -10.11
CA PHE A 64 0.18 15.04 -8.96
C PHE A 64 1.57 15.68 -9.12
N GLU A 65 1.64 16.96 -9.49
CA GLU A 65 2.91 17.69 -9.59
C GLU A 65 3.42 18.07 -8.20
N TYR A 66 3.92 17.10 -7.45
CA TYR A 66 4.76 17.38 -6.30
C TYR A 66 6.01 18.13 -6.77
N ARG A 67 6.33 19.25 -6.09
CA ARG A 67 7.51 20.05 -6.36
C ARG A 67 8.30 20.23 -5.05
N PRO A 68 9.50 19.63 -4.93
CA PRO A 68 10.15 18.70 -5.86
C PRO A 68 9.42 17.35 -5.99
N ALA A 69 9.69 16.61 -7.06
CA ALA A 69 9.12 15.26 -7.23
C ALA A 69 9.72 14.31 -6.17
N PRO A 70 8.90 13.52 -5.46
CA PRO A 70 9.37 12.55 -4.49
C PRO A 70 10.33 11.54 -5.12
N LEU A 71 11.31 11.10 -4.35
CA LEU A 71 12.23 10.05 -4.78
C LEU A 71 11.54 8.70 -4.65
N ARG A 72 11.48 7.95 -5.75
CA ARG A 72 10.86 6.62 -5.83
C ARG A 72 11.92 5.53 -5.89
N LEU A 73 11.89 4.62 -4.94
CA LEU A 73 12.79 3.49 -4.83
C LEU A 73 12.00 2.19 -4.87
N VAL A 74 12.60 1.16 -5.45
CA VAL A 74 12.09 -0.21 -5.38
C VAL A 74 13.14 -1.07 -4.70
N GLN A 75 12.76 -1.68 -3.58
CA GLN A 75 13.59 -2.59 -2.83
C GLN A 75 13.13 -4.02 -3.09
N GLU A 76 14.06 -4.94 -3.27
CA GLU A 76 13.73 -6.36 -3.13
C GLU A 76 13.36 -6.65 -1.67
N GLY A 77 12.40 -7.55 -1.48
CA GLY A 77 11.89 -7.89 -0.17
C GLY A 77 11.60 -9.36 0.00
N SER A 78 11.51 -9.76 1.26
CA SER A 78 11.00 -11.07 1.61
C SER A 78 9.55 -11.16 1.14
N VAL A 79 9.21 -12.32 0.57
CA VAL A 79 7.84 -12.58 0.13
C VAL A 79 6.99 -12.83 1.38
N PHE A 80 6.09 -11.90 1.68
CA PHE A 80 5.13 -12.03 2.77
C PHE A 80 3.92 -12.83 2.29
N SER A 81 3.54 -13.84 3.07
CA SER A 81 2.29 -14.57 2.86
C SER A 81 1.31 -14.19 3.96
N ILE A 82 0.11 -13.77 3.57
CA ILE A 82 -1.00 -13.43 4.46
C ILE A 82 -2.19 -14.26 3.98
N SER A 83 -2.58 -15.25 4.77
CA SER A 83 -3.54 -16.28 4.33
C SER A 83 -3.12 -16.90 2.99
N HIS A 84 -3.98 -16.87 1.97
CA HIS A 84 -3.67 -17.30 0.60
C HIS A 84 -3.08 -16.21 -0.30
N TYR A 85 -2.90 -14.99 0.21
CA TYR A 85 -2.31 -13.89 -0.53
C TYR A 85 -0.80 -13.85 -0.36
N GLN A 86 -0.12 -13.55 -1.46
CA GLN A 86 1.32 -13.40 -1.50
C GLN A 86 1.67 -11.97 -1.92
N ALA A 87 2.45 -11.28 -1.09
CA ALA A 87 2.97 -9.98 -1.43
C ALA A 87 3.93 -10.08 -2.63
N SER A 88 3.95 -9.04 -3.44
CA SER A 88 4.94 -8.86 -4.50
C SER A 88 6.35 -8.91 -3.90
N PRO A 89 7.35 -9.50 -4.59
CA PRO A 89 8.72 -9.62 -4.08
C PRO A 89 9.47 -8.27 -4.03
N THR A 90 8.80 -7.18 -4.41
CA THR A 90 9.35 -5.84 -4.42
C THR A 90 8.47 -4.92 -3.58
N VAL A 91 9.11 -4.13 -2.74
CA VAL A 91 8.48 -3.10 -1.90
C VAL A 91 8.78 -1.74 -2.50
N GLU A 92 7.77 -0.90 -2.63
CA GLU A 92 7.93 0.48 -3.08
C GLU A 92 8.21 1.38 -1.88
N VAL A 93 9.18 2.28 -2.05
CA VAL A 93 9.51 3.30 -1.06
C VAL A 93 9.46 4.66 -1.74
N MET A 94 8.67 5.58 -1.20
CA MET A 94 8.63 6.98 -1.64
C MET A 94 9.22 7.86 -0.55
N VAL A 95 10.11 8.77 -0.93
CA VAL A 95 10.74 9.74 -0.02
C VAL A 95 10.34 11.14 -0.44
N TYR A 96 9.79 11.89 0.51
CA TYR A 96 9.28 13.24 0.30
C TYR A 96 10.23 14.26 0.94
N ASP A 97 10.35 15.44 0.33
CA ASP A 97 11.27 16.49 0.78
C ASP A 97 10.90 17.09 2.14
N PHE A 98 9.63 16.95 2.56
CA PHE A 98 9.14 17.41 3.86
C PHE A 98 9.31 16.37 4.98
N GLY A 99 10.20 15.39 4.84
CA GLY A 99 10.53 14.47 5.94
C GLY A 99 9.72 13.18 6.00
N ALA A 100 8.76 12.99 5.09
CA ALA A 100 7.94 11.78 5.07
C ALA A 100 8.54 10.67 4.19
N VAL A 101 8.29 9.42 4.57
CA VAL A 101 8.58 8.22 3.79
C VAL A 101 7.38 7.29 3.81
N THR A 102 6.98 6.76 2.65
CA THR A 102 5.97 5.69 2.59
C THR A 102 6.60 4.37 2.15
N ILE A 103 6.28 3.29 2.85
CA ILE A 103 6.59 1.91 2.50
C ILE A 103 5.32 1.24 1.98
N THR A 104 5.34 0.65 0.80
CA THR A 104 4.14 0.07 0.18
C THR A 104 4.36 -1.37 -0.26
N TYR A 105 3.59 -2.28 0.33
CA TYR A 105 3.48 -3.69 -0.07
C TYR A 105 2.28 -3.86 -1.00
N ARG A 106 2.42 -4.74 -1.99
CA ARG A 106 1.39 -4.99 -3.01
C ARG A 106 0.98 -6.44 -3.00
N PHE A 107 -0.28 -6.71 -2.76
CA PHE A 107 -0.88 -8.04 -2.82
C PHE A 107 -1.75 -8.10 -4.08
N PRO A 108 -1.36 -8.88 -5.11
CA PRO A 108 -2.26 -9.16 -6.22
C PRO A 108 -3.52 -9.84 -5.68
N ILE A 109 -4.70 -9.33 -6.07
CA ILE A 109 -5.99 -9.90 -5.67
C ILE A 109 -6.72 -10.44 -6.89
N ASN A 110 -7.17 -11.68 -6.76
CA ASN A 110 -7.99 -12.39 -7.73
C ASN A 110 -8.87 -13.36 -6.93
N GLY A 111 -10.16 -13.41 -7.27
CA GLY A 111 -11.12 -14.27 -6.60
C GLY A 111 -12.40 -13.55 -6.17
N PRO A 112 -13.26 -14.23 -5.40
CA PRO A 112 -14.51 -13.67 -4.93
C PRO A 112 -14.34 -12.38 -4.14
N PHE A 113 -15.20 -11.39 -4.38
CA PHE A 113 -15.13 -10.08 -3.71
C PHE A 113 -15.23 -10.19 -2.19
N HIS A 114 -16.00 -11.14 -1.67
CA HIS A 114 -16.15 -11.34 -0.22
C HIS A 114 -14.82 -11.70 0.47
N GLN A 115 -13.83 -12.21 -0.25
CA GLN A 115 -12.51 -12.52 0.32
C GLN A 115 -11.69 -11.26 0.65
N LEU A 116 -12.10 -10.09 0.14
CA LEU A 116 -11.47 -8.83 0.53
C LEU A 116 -11.63 -8.53 2.02
N LEU A 117 -12.71 -8.99 2.65
CA LEU A 117 -12.90 -8.82 4.09
C LEU A 117 -11.84 -9.60 4.87
N GLU A 118 -11.67 -10.88 4.55
CA GLU A 118 -10.64 -11.73 5.16
C GLU A 118 -9.23 -11.14 5.00
N LEU A 119 -8.93 -10.61 3.80
CA LEU A 119 -7.65 -9.93 3.56
C LEU A 119 -7.52 -8.64 4.39
N SER A 120 -8.59 -7.85 4.50
CA SER A 120 -8.60 -6.63 5.29
C SER A 120 -8.37 -6.92 6.77
N GLU A 121 -9.09 -7.89 7.34
CA GLU A 121 -8.92 -8.35 8.72
C GLU A 121 -7.50 -8.86 8.98
N SER A 122 -6.92 -9.61 8.02
CA SER A 122 -5.56 -10.15 8.16
C SER A 122 -4.47 -9.07 8.06
N LEU A 123 -4.77 -7.93 7.43
CA LEU A 123 -3.87 -6.79 7.27
C LEU A 123 -4.03 -5.74 8.37
N TYR A 124 -5.19 -5.69 9.02
CA TYR A 124 -5.47 -4.76 10.10
C TYR A 124 -4.49 -4.96 11.26
N GLU A 125 -3.81 -3.88 11.66
CA GLU A 125 -2.79 -3.88 12.72
C GLU A 125 -1.69 -4.96 12.54
N ASN A 126 -1.37 -5.35 11.30
CA ASN A 126 -0.45 -6.47 11.04
C ASN A 126 0.99 -6.19 11.54
N GLU A 127 1.36 -6.73 12.71
CA GLU A 127 2.65 -6.49 13.34
C GLU A 127 3.86 -6.97 12.54
N PRO A 128 3.82 -8.12 11.84
CA PRO A 128 4.92 -8.53 10.98
C PRO A 128 5.26 -7.50 9.88
N LEU A 129 4.25 -6.97 9.18
CA LEU A 129 4.45 -5.92 8.18
C LEU A 129 4.91 -4.61 8.81
N LEU A 130 4.33 -4.23 9.95
CA LEU A 130 4.74 -3.03 10.67
C LEU A 130 6.21 -3.10 11.14
N THR A 131 6.61 -4.25 11.67
CA THR A 131 7.99 -4.47 12.12
C THR A 131 8.95 -4.39 10.93
N GLU A 132 8.61 -5.02 9.82
CA GLU A 132 9.51 -5.05 8.67
C GLU A 132 9.60 -3.72 7.94
N SER A 133 8.49 -3.00 7.80
CA SER A 133 8.47 -1.64 7.25
C SER A 133 9.31 -0.69 8.10
N ARG A 134 9.24 -0.81 9.44
CA ARG A 134 10.09 -0.01 10.34
C ARG A 134 11.58 -0.31 10.15
N ILE A 135 11.96 -1.59 10.05
CA ILE A 135 13.36 -1.98 9.75
C ILE A 135 13.83 -1.39 8.41
N ARG A 136 12.96 -1.35 7.38
CA ARG A 136 13.30 -0.73 6.09
C ARG A 136 13.55 0.77 6.22
N VAL A 137 12.71 1.47 6.97
CA VAL A 137 12.86 2.90 7.22
C VAL A 137 14.12 3.20 8.01
N GLU A 138 14.42 2.43 9.06
CA GLU A 138 15.66 2.59 9.83
C GLU A 138 16.90 2.45 8.96
N ARG A 139 16.94 1.44 8.07
CA ARG A 139 18.02 1.25 7.10
C ARG A 139 18.09 2.38 6.08
N LEU A 140 16.94 2.88 5.62
CA LEU A 140 16.89 4.02 4.71
C LEU A 140 17.45 5.28 5.37
N VAL A 141 17.02 5.60 6.60
CA VAL A 141 17.52 6.76 7.36
C VAL A 141 19.04 6.69 7.52
N GLN A 142 19.58 5.51 7.83
CA GLN A 142 21.03 5.30 7.90
C GLN A 142 21.71 5.56 6.55
N ALA A 143 21.12 5.11 5.44
CA ALA A 143 21.66 5.32 4.10
C ALA A 143 21.59 6.80 3.65
N LEU A 144 20.52 7.50 3.99
CA LEU A 144 20.31 8.91 3.65
C LEU A 144 21.20 9.84 4.48
N GLY A 145 21.49 9.50 5.74
CA GLY A 145 22.42 10.25 6.58
C GLY A 145 22.13 11.76 6.61
N HIS A 146 23.12 12.58 6.23
CA HIS A 146 23.01 14.04 6.28
C HIS A 146 22.05 14.66 5.26
N ALA A 147 21.50 13.88 4.32
CA ALA A 147 20.42 14.36 3.48
C ALA A 147 19.13 14.67 4.28
N ILE A 148 19.00 14.13 5.50
CA ILE A 148 17.86 14.38 6.39
C ILE A 148 18.22 15.50 7.38
N GLU A 149 17.42 16.56 7.41
CA GLU A 149 17.50 17.60 8.42
C GLU A 149 16.84 17.13 9.73
N ARG A 150 17.58 17.20 10.84
CA ARG A 150 17.11 16.77 12.18
C ARG A 150 16.49 15.37 12.15
N PRO A 151 17.28 14.33 11.80
CA PRO A 151 16.76 12.98 11.64
C PRO A 151 16.16 12.46 12.95
N ALA A 152 14.89 12.08 12.89
CA ALA A 152 14.15 11.48 13.98
C ALA A 152 12.98 10.67 13.41
N ILE A 153 12.98 9.36 13.61
CA ILE A 153 11.84 8.53 13.20
C ILE A 153 10.78 8.67 14.30
N ALA A 154 9.60 9.20 13.94
CA ALA A 154 8.49 9.30 14.87
C ALA A 154 8.10 7.91 15.43
N PRO A 155 7.68 7.81 16.70
CA PRO A 155 7.22 6.54 17.25
C PRO A 155 5.92 6.10 16.56
N GLU A 156 5.01 7.04 16.29
CA GLU A 156 3.77 6.81 15.56
C GLU A 156 4.02 6.56 14.06
N VAL A 157 3.15 5.74 13.48
CA VAL A 157 3.12 5.37 12.07
C VAL A 157 1.67 5.41 11.64
N GLU A 158 1.42 5.94 10.44
CA GLU A 158 0.09 5.86 9.84
C GLU A 158 0.09 4.68 8.86
N ASP A 159 -0.89 3.79 8.99
CA ASP A 159 -1.09 2.67 8.09
C ASP A 159 -2.39 2.79 7.30
N TYR A 160 -2.33 2.36 6.04
CA TYR A 160 -3.43 2.46 5.09
C TYR A 160 -3.55 1.16 4.30
N ILE A 161 -4.77 0.66 4.19
CA ILE A 161 -5.13 -0.45 3.30
C ILE A 161 -5.97 0.13 2.16
N MET A 162 -5.52 -0.07 0.92
CA MET A 162 -6.22 0.40 -0.27
C MET A 162 -6.46 -0.74 -1.25
N PHE A 163 -7.71 -0.92 -1.66
CA PHE A 163 -8.10 -1.89 -2.69
C PHE A 163 -8.32 -1.18 -4.03
N SER A 164 -7.54 -1.57 -5.04
CA SER A 164 -7.72 -1.14 -6.44
C SER A 164 -8.25 -2.29 -7.26
N ILE A 165 -9.54 -2.25 -7.59
CA ILE A 165 -10.18 -3.24 -8.46
C ILE A 165 -10.08 -2.75 -9.91
N GLU A 166 -9.31 -3.47 -10.73
CA GLU A 166 -9.09 -3.12 -12.13
C GLU A 166 -10.08 -3.82 -13.07
N ALA A 167 -10.48 -5.05 -12.73
CA ALA A 167 -11.47 -5.82 -13.49
C ALA A 167 -12.19 -6.84 -12.60
N SER A 168 -13.47 -7.07 -12.90
CA SER A 168 -14.31 -8.07 -12.24
C SER A 168 -15.32 -8.69 -13.20
N VAL A 169 -15.82 -9.88 -12.87
CA VAL A 169 -16.91 -10.56 -13.56
C VAL A 169 -18.09 -10.72 -12.58
N PRO A 170 -19.33 -10.37 -12.99
CA PRO A 170 -19.67 -9.70 -14.24
C PRO A 170 -19.06 -8.29 -14.30
N GLU A 171 -18.78 -7.82 -15.52
CA GLU A 171 -18.38 -6.44 -15.76
C GLU A 171 -19.58 -5.54 -15.43
N LYS A 172 -19.48 -4.72 -14.37
CA LYS A 172 -20.59 -3.88 -13.95
C LYS A 172 -20.55 -2.53 -14.65
N ALA A 173 -21.67 -2.16 -15.28
CA ALA A 173 -21.88 -0.84 -15.89
C ALA A 173 -22.10 0.29 -14.87
N SER A 174 -22.42 -0.04 -13.62
CA SER A 174 -22.58 0.90 -12.50
C SER A 174 -21.60 0.56 -11.39
N PRO A 175 -21.24 1.54 -10.54
CA PRO A 175 -20.23 1.30 -9.53
C PRO A 175 -20.63 0.17 -8.58
N LEU A 176 -19.68 -0.74 -8.34
CA LEU A 176 -19.88 -1.95 -7.54
C LEU A 176 -20.55 -1.67 -6.19
N TRP A 177 -20.36 -0.49 -5.61
CA TRP A 177 -20.80 -0.11 -4.27
C TRP A 177 -22.26 0.38 -4.15
N THR A 178 -22.95 0.72 -5.24
CA THR A 178 -24.26 1.40 -5.19
C THR A 178 -25.39 0.57 -4.53
N SER A 179 -25.17 -0.72 -4.30
CA SER A 179 -26.09 -1.63 -3.57
C SER A 179 -25.39 -2.42 -2.45
N HIS A 180 -24.12 -2.09 -2.17
CA HIS A 180 -23.16 -2.96 -1.46
C HIS A 180 -22.38 -2.21 -0.39
N GLU A 181 -23.02 -1.18 0.17
CA GLU A 181 -22.43 -0.20 1.07
C GLU A 181 -22.04 -0.83 2.40
N ALA A 182 -22.84 -1.77 2.91
CA ALA A 182 -22.57 -2.46 4.17
C ALA A 182 -21.32 -3.33 4.06
N ASP A 183 -21.24 -4.20 3.05
CA ASP A 183 -20.10 -5.10 2.85
C ASP A 183 -18.81 -4.30 2.54
N LEU A 184 -18.93 -3.19 1.80
CA LEU A 184 -17.81 -2.27 1.60
C LEU A 184 -17.37 -1.60 2.92
N ALA A 185 -18.32 -1.15 3.73
CA ALA A 185 -18.01 -0.56 5.04
C ALA A 185 -17.31 -1.57 5.96
N GLN A 186 -17.73 -2.83 5.91
CA GLN A 186 -17.08 -3.92 6.65
C GLN A 186 -15.64 -4.11 6.20
N ILE A 187 -15.40 -4.24 4.88
CA ILE A 187 -14.05 -4.36 4.33
C ILE A 187 -13.18 -3.17 4.74
N LEU A 188 -13.69 -1.94 4.64
CA LEU A 188 -12.93 -0.73 4.96
C LEU A 188 -12.64 -0.55 6.45
N ARG A 189 -13.45 -1.16 7.32
CA ARG A 189 -13.29 -1.12 8.79
C ARG A 189 -12.62 -2.38 9.34
N ALA A 190 -12.44 -3.41 8.51
CA ALA A 190 -11.98 -4.73 8.90
C ALA A 190 -12.84 -5.39 10.00
N GLU A 191 -14.17 -5.29 9.89
CA GLU A 191 -15.16 -5.90 10.82
C GLU A 191 -16.53 -6.19 10.18
#